data_AF-A0A954Y4C0-F1
#
_entry.id   AF-A0A954Y4C0-F1
#
_cell.length_a   1.000
_cell.length_b   1.000
_cell.length_c   1.000
_cell.angle_alpha   90.00
_cell.angle_beta   90.00
_cell.angle_gamma   90.00
#
_symmetry.space_group_name_H-M   'P 1'
#
loop_
_entity.id
_entity.type
_entity.pdbx_description
1 polymer ?
#
loop_
_entity_poly.entity_id
_entity_poly.type
_entity_poly.pdbx_seq_one_letter_code
_entity_poly.pdbx_strand_id
1 'polypeptide(L)'
;DMMIIRGVNVYPSAIEQILRGFPEVVEYRMTAKKRGQMDELAIEVEDQLGRPKRIAEELQLRLGLHVEVLVAPPLSLPRSEGKGLRFVDQRGGS
;
A
#
# COMPACT_ATOMS: atom_id res chain seq x y z
N ASP A 1 8.31 11.00 -0.17
CA ASP A 1 8.69 11.39 -1.54
C ASP A 1 7.87 10.68 -2.60
N MET A 2 7.97 11.12 -3.85
CA MET A 2 7.35 10.46 -5.01
C MET A 2 8.11 9.19 -5.37
N MET A 3 7.41 8.17 -5.85
CA MET A 3 7.99 6.95 -6.40
C MET A 3 7.38 6.63 -7.76
N ILE A 4 8.15 5.97 -8.64
CA ILE A 4 7.68 5.55 -9.96
C ILE A 4 7.38 4.05 -9.90
N ILE A 5 6.13 3.66 -10.10
CA ILE A 5 5.70 2.25 -10.17
C ILE A 5 5.16 1.98 -11.56
N ARG A 6 5.84 1.10 -12.33
CA ARG A 6 5.48 0.77 -13.71
C ARG A 6 5.23 2.01 -14.61
N GLY A 7 6.04 3.06 -14.44
CA GLY A 7 5.92 4.31 -15.20
C GLY A 7 4.87 5.30 -14.67
N VAL A 8 4.16 4.97 -13.59
CA VAL A 8 3.18 5.85 -12.93
C VAL A 8 3.84 6.53 -11.73
N ASN A 9 3.67 7.86 -11.62
CA ASN A 9 4.08 8.63 -10.45
C ASN A 9 3.09 8.38 -9.30
N VAL A 10 3.59 7.83 -8.21
CA VAL A 10 2.80 7.45 -7.03
C VAL A 10 3.34 8.21 -5.83
N TYR A 11 2.45 8.78 -5.04
CA TYR A 11 2.77 9.42 -3.77
C TYR A 11 2.19 8.58 -2.62
N PRO A 12 3.01 8.08 -1.68
CA PRO A 12 2.52 7.29 -0.54
C PRO A 12 1.42 8.00 0.26
N SER A 13 1.44 9.33 0.33
CA SER A 13 0.39 10.13 0.97
C SER A 13 -0.98 10.03 0.29
N ALA A 14 -1.02 9.90 -1.05
CA ALA A 14 -2.28 9.73 -1.78
C ALA A 14 -2.89 8.36 -1.49
N ILE A 15 -2.06 7.33 -1.41
CA ILE A 15 -2.47 5.97 -1.02
C ILE A 15 -3.01 5.97 0.42
N GLU A 16 -2.29 6.61 1.33
CA GLU A 16 -2.73 6.76 2.73
C GLU A 16 -4.09 7.45 2.82
N GLN A 17 -4.34 8.50 2.05
CA GLN A 17 -5.66 9.16 2.02
C GLN A 17 -6.77 8.22 1.55
N ILE A 18 -6.51 7.40 0.53
CA ILE A 18 -7.48 6.40 0.04
C ILE A 18 -7.75 5.36 1.11
N LEU A 19 -6.70 4.78 1.71
CA LEU A 19 -6.82 3.74 2.74
C LEU A 19 -7.55 4.26 3.99
N ARG A 20 -7.29 5.50 4.41
CA ARG A 20 -8.00 6.15 5.52
C ARG A 20 -9.48 6.47 5.21
N GLY A 21 -9.88 6.42 3.95
CA GLY A 21 -11.28 6.52 3.53
C GLY A 21 -12.11 5.27 3.87
N PHE A 22 -11.47 4.18 4.29
CA PHE A 22 -12.10 2.92 4.68
C PHE A 22 -12.10 2.78 6.22
N PRO A 23 -13.20 3.06 6.93
CA PRO A 23 -13.26 3.01 8.40
C PRO A 23 -12.92 1.65 9.02
N GLU A 24 -13.09 0.57 8.27
CA GLU A 24 -12.82 -0.81 8.69
C GLU A 24 -11.35 -1.24 8.50
N VAL A 25 -10.52 -0.41 7.83
CA VAL A 25 -9.08 -0.61 7.73
C VAL A 25 -8.42 -0.06 8.98
N VAL A 26 -7.89 -0.94 9.82
CA VAL A 26 -7.29 -0.57 11.11
C VAL A 26 -5.86 -0.09 10.94
N GLU A 27 -5.06 -0.84 10.19
CA GLU A 27 -3.66 -0.53 9.88
C GLU A 27 -3.30 -1.01 8.47
N TYR A 28 -2.21 -0.46 7.94
CA TYR A 28 -1.70 -0.83 6.62
C TYR A 28 -0.17 -0.73 6.53
N ARG A 29 0.40 -1.51 5.61
CA ARG A 29 1.80 -1.44 5.20
C ARG A 29 1.89 -1.42 3.68
N MET A 30 2.61 -0.45 3.15
CA MET A 30 2.95 -0.35 1.74
C MET A 30 4.37 -0.89 1.54
N THR A 31 4.54 -1.78 0.56
CA THR A 31 5.83 -2.36 0.22
C THR A 31 6.12 -2.14 -1.25
N ALA A 32 7.15 -1.36 -1.55
CA ALA A 32 7.70 -1.24 -2.89
C ALA A 32 8.71 -2.36 -3.11
N LYS A 33 8.53 -3.17 -4.16
CA LYS A 33 9.43 -4.29 -4.47
C LYS A 33 9.76 -4.32 -5.96
N LYS A 34 10.89 -4.92 -6.33
CA LYS A 34 11.18 -5.23 -7.73
C LYS A 34 10.63 -6.59 -8.11
N ARG A 35 9.98 -6.67 -9.26
CA ARG A 35 9.66 -7.92 -9.95
C ARG A 35 10.34 -7.91 -11.33
N GLY A 36 11.47 -8.60 -11.42
CA GLY A 36 12.36 -8.48 -12.57
C GLY A 36 12.90 -7.05 -12.68
N GLN A 37 12.65 -6.40 -13.81
CA GLN A 37 13.08 -5.01 -14.06
C GLN A 37 12.03 -3.96 -13.67
N MET A 38 10.83 -4.38 -13.24
CA MET A 38 9.73 -3.47 -12.94
C MET A 38 9.56 -3.26 -11.44
N ASP A 39 9.31 -2.02 -11.05
CA ASP A 39 8.86 -1.68 -9.71
C ASP A 39 7.39 -2.05 -9.55
N GLU A 40 7.06 -2.68 -8.43
CA GLU A 40 5.71 -3.05 -8.02
C GLU A 40 5.40 -2.50 -6.63
N LEU A 41 4.12 -2.28 -6.37
CA LEU A 41 3.60 -1.91 -5.06
C LEU A 41 2.63 -2.97 -4.57
N ALA A 42 2.87 -3.46 -3.35
CA ALA A 42 1.96 -4.29 -2.61
C ALA A 42 1.52 -3.57 -1.33
N ILE A 43 0.26 -3.77 -0.93
CA ILE A 43 -0.31 -3.18 0.28
C ILE A 43 -0.91 -4.30 1.11
N GLU A 44 -0.48 -4.40 2.35
CA GLU A 44 -1.09 -5.25 3.36
C GLU A 44 -2.02 -4.39 4.22
N VAL A 45 -3.23 -4.87 4.48
CA VAL A 45 -4.25 -4.16 5.27
C VAL A 45 -4.82 -5.06 6.37
N GLU A 46 -4.96 -4.52 7.57
CA GLU A 46 -5.83 -5.10 8.61
C GLU A 46 -7.27 -4.67 8.33
N ASP A 47 -7.96 -5.38 7.44
CA ASP A 47 -9.35 -5.10 7.04
C ASP A 47 -10.33 -5.94 7.87
N GLN A 48 -11.12 -5.30 8.73
CA GLN A 48 -12.12 -5.99 9.57
C GLN A 48 -13.21 -6.69 8.77
N LEU A 49 -13.47 -6.27 7.53
CA LEU A 49 -14.41 -6.95 6.65
C LEU A 49 -13.79 -8.14 5.90
N GLY A 50 -12.47 -8.24 5.84
CA GLY A 50 -11.76 -9.27 5.06
C GLY A 50 -12.06 -9.20 3.56
N ARG A 51 -12.35 -8.01 3.01
CA ARG A 51 -12.75 -7.79 1.61
C ARG A 51 -11.77 -6.81 0.92
N PRO A 52 -10.51 -7.21 0.70
CA PRO A 52 -9.46 -6.32 0.17
C PRO A 52 -9.72 -5.87 -1.27
N LYS A 53 -10.54 -6.60 -2.03
CA LYS A 53 -10.84 -6.31 -3.44
C LYS A 53 -11.40 -4.90 -3.65
N ARG A 54 -12.28 -4.43 -2.76
CA ARG A 54 -12.86 -3.08 -2.84
C ARG A 54 -11.80 -1.98 -2.68
N ILE A 55 -10.77 -2.24 -1.87
CA ILE A 55 -9.65 -1.33 -1.64
C ILE A 55 -8.78 -1.31 -2.90
N ALA A 56 -8.50 -2.48 -3.49
CA ALA A 56 -7.76 -2.59 -4.74
C ALA A 56 -8.47 -1.86 -5.90
N GLU A 57 -9.80 -2.01 -6.01
CA GLU A 57 -10.62 -1.33 -7.02
C GLU A 57 -10.58 0.20 -6.85
N GLU A 58 -10.73 0.72 -5.63
CA GLU A 58 -10.63 2.16 -5.36
C GLU A 58 -9.23 2.71 -5.65
N LEU A 59 -8.17 1.98 -5.27
CA LEU A 59 -6.78 2.34 -5.60
C LEU A 59 -6.58 2.38 -7.11
N GLN A 60 -7.08 1.40 -7.85
CA GLN A 60 -6.99 1.37 -9.30
C GLN A 60 -7.73 2.56 -9.93
N LEU A 61 -8.94 2.87 -9.44
CA LEU A 61 -9.74 3.98 -9.95
C LEU A 61 -9.08 5.34 -9.71
N ARG A 62 -8.48 5.55 -8.53
CA ARG A 62 -7.85 6.83 -8.15
C ARG A 62 -6.44 7.02 -8.72
N LEU A 63 -5.67 5.94 -8.82
CA LEU A 63 -4.25 5.99 -9.19
C LEU A 63 -4.01 5.59 -10.66
N GLY A 64 -4.98 4.95 -11.32
CA GLY A 64 -4.80 4.38 -12.65
C GLY A 64 -3.83 3.19 -12.69
N LEU A 65 -3.52 2.61 -11.52
CA LEU A 65 -2.51 1.57 -11.35
C LEU A 65 -3.10 0.38 -10.60
N HIS A 66 -2.90 -0.83 -11.13
CA HIS A 66 -3.25 -2.03 -10.38
C HIS A 66 -2.27 -2.24 -9.23
N VAL A 67 -2.78 -2.23 -8.00
CA VAL A 67 -2.02 -2.45 -6.76
C VAL A 67 -2.45 -3.77 -6.14
N GLU A 68 -1.48 -4.61 -5.75
CA GLU A 68 -1.75 -5.84 -5.01
C GLU A 68 -2.18 -5.49 -3.58
N VAL A 69 -3.37 -5.94 -3.15
CA VAL A 69 -3.87 -5.72 -1.78
C VAL A 69 -4.10 -7.06 -1.09
N LEU A 70 -3.44 -7.26 0.05
CA LEU A 70 -3.46 -8.48 0.86
C LEU A 70 -4.06 -8.18 2.24
N VAL A 71 -4.82 -9.12 2.80
CA VAL A 71 -5.30 -9.01 4.18
C VAL A 71 -4.21 -9.52 5.13
N ALA A 72 -3.81 -8.68 6.07
CA ALA A 72 -2.94 -9.03 7.17
C ALA A 72 -3.77 -9.51 8.38
N PRO A 73 -3.24 -10.43 9.21
CA PRO A 73 -3.87 -10.79 10.47
C PRO A 73 -4.06 -9.55 11.38
N PRO A 74 -5.12 -9.52 12.20
CA PRO A 74 -5.29 -8.43 13.16
C PRO A 74 -4.08 -8.26 14.07
N LEU A 75 -3.69 -7.02 14.36
CA LEU A 75 -2.56 -6.66 15.22
C LEU A 75 -1.18 -7.10 14.69
N SER A 76 -1.05 -7.49 13.43
CA SER A 76 0.21 -7.95 12.84
C SER A 76 1.02 -6.83 12.17
N LEU A 77 0.38 -5.70 11.87
CA LEU A 77 1.02 -4.55 11.24
C LEU A 77 1.51 -3.54 12.29
N PRO A 78 2.61 -2.82 12.01
CA PRO A 78 3.18 -1.85 12.95
C PRO A 78 2.26 -0.65 13.15
N ARG A 79 1.82 -0.43 14.39
CA ARG A 79 0.81 0.59 14.73
C ARG A 79 1.34 2.02 14.67
N SER A 80 2.55 2.29 15.19
CA SER A 80 3.22 3.61 15.05
C SER A 80 4.47 3.74 15.91
N GLU A 81 5.59 4.14 15.31
CA GLU A 81 6.57 5.08 15.92
C GLU A 81 7.06 6.18 14.94
N GLY A 82 6.44 6.33 13.76
CA GLY A 82 6.71 7.45 12.85
C GLY A 82 6.24 7.21 11.42
N LYS A 83 6.09 8.29 10.63
CA LYS A 83 5.69 8.26 9.20
C LYS A 83 6.53 7.29 8.35
N GLY A 84 7.76 6.97 8.76
CA GLY A 84 8.68 6.11 8.03
C GLY A 84 8.41 4.60 8.11
N LEU A 85 7.57 4.10 9.02
CA LEU A 85 7.41 2.64 9.23
C LEU A 85 6.29 1.99 8.39
N ARG A 86 5.38 2.77 7.80
CA ARG A 86 4.27 2.24 6.99
C ARG A 86 4.64 2.03 5.52
N PHE A 87 5.81 2.50 5.13
CA PHE A 87 6.35 2.33 3.79
C PHE A 87 7.68 1.60 3.87
N VAL A 88 7.76 0.43 3.24
CA VAL A 88 8.97 -0.38 3.14
C VAL A 88 9.44 -0.35 1.70
N ASP A 89 10.64 0.18 1.47
CA ASP A 89 11.27 0.11 0.16
C ASP A 89 12.21 -1.10 0.09
N GLN A 90 11.81 -2.13 -0.67
CA GLN A 90 12.57 -3.35 -0.94
C GLN A 90 13.11 -3.39 -2.37
N ARG A 91 13.13 -2.26 -3.09
CA ARG A 91 13.60 -2.22 -4.49
C ARG A 91 15.13 -2.35 -4.65
N GLY A 92 15.85 -2.48 -3.53
CA GLY A 92 17.30 -2.54 -3.46
C GLY A 92 17.87 -1.12 -3.48
N GLY A 93 18.26 -0.64 -2.30
CA GLY A 93 18.90 0.65 -2.10
C GLY A 93 19.90 0.58 -0.96
N SER A 94 21.07 0.00 -1.27
CA SER A 94 22.38 0.55 -0.93
C SER A 94 23.17 0.63 -2.22
#